data_AF-A0A2I0NPU0-F1
#
_entry.id   AF-A0A2I0NPU0-F1
#
_cell.length_a   1.000
_cell.length_b   1.000
_cell.length_c   1.000
_cell.angle_alpha   90.00
_cell.angle_beta   90.00
_cell.angle_gamma   90.00
#
_symmetry.space_group_name_H-M   'P 1'
#
loop_
_entity.id
_entity.type
_entity.pdbx_description
1 polymer ?
#
loop_
_entity_poly.entity_id
_entity_poly.type
_entity_poly.pdbx_seq_one_letter_code
_entity_poly.pdbx_strand_id
1 'polypeptide(L)'
;MEMHKEILATFPGLSVAEGDVGPLSVQETSPALDALKDGIVRSVRERYTLERIKDEPLFRAYRDFFWRVGVDPTKTRPASEALVRRILAGKMLP
;
A
#
# COMPACT_ATOMS: atom_id res chain seq x y z
N MET A 1 20.35 -4.37 -11.73
CA MET A 1 19.25 -5.10 -12.40
C MET A 1 19.15 -4.72 -13.89
N GLU A 2 18.98 -5.68 -14.80
CA GLU A 2 18.74 -5.44 -16.23
C GLU A 2 17.31 -5.87 -16.60
N MET A 3 16.52 -4.98 -17.21
CA MET A 3 15.12 -5.24 -17.58
C MET A 3 15.00 -5.59 -19.06
N HIS A 4 14.24 -6.63 -19.38
CA HIS A 4 14.09 -7.12 -20.76
C HIS A 4 13.49 -6.04 -21.67
N LYS A 5 14.03 -5.91 -22.89
CA LYS A 5 13.65 -4.83 -23.84
C LYS A 5 12.15 -4.84 -24.17
N GLU A 6 11.55 -6.02 -24.25
CA GLU A 6 10.11 -6.15 -24.50
C GLU A 6 9.24 -5.54 -23.40
N ILE A 7 9.71 -5.58 -22.14
CA ILE A 7 9.00 -4.96 -21.01
C ILE A 7 9.05 -3.45 -21.11
N LEU A 8 10.23 -2.87 -21.42
CA LEU A 8 10.40 -1.43 -21.63
C LEU A 8 9.57 -0.92 -22.82
N ALA A 9 9.49 -1.70 -23.90
CA ALA A 9 8.70 -1.36 -25.07
C ALA A 9 7.18 -1.41 -24.78
N THR A 10 6.74 -2.38 -23.98
CA THR A 10 5.32 -2.55 -23.62
C THR A 10 4.86 -1.54 -22.57
N PHE A 11 5.75 -1.14 -21.63
CA PHE A 11 5.45 -0.22 -20.55
C PHE A 11 6.44 0.96 -20.50
N PRO A 12 6.30 1.95 -21.39
CA PRO A 12 7.16 3.14 -21.40
C PRO A 12 7.09 3.88 -20.07
N GLY A 13 8.25 4.12 -19.46
CA GLY A 13 8.37 4.80 -18.16
C GLY A 13 8.40 3.88 -16.94
N LEU A 14 8.29 2.56 -17.12
CA LEU A 14 8.54 1.61 -16.03
C LEU A 14 10.01 1.66 -15.62
N SER A 15 10.24 1.83 -14.32
CA SER A 15 11.58 1.79 -13.72
C SER A 15 11.58 0.88 -12.50
N VAL A 16 12.73 0.30 -12.19
CA VAL A 16 12.95 -0.49 -10.99
C VAL A 16 14.17 0.07 -10.27
N ALA A 17 14.02 0.30 -8.97
CA ALA A 17 15.11 0.67 -8.09
C ALA A 17 15.42 -0.50 -7.16
N GLU A 18 16.70 -0.82 -7.01
CA GLU A 18 17.20 -1.76 -6.01
C GLU A 18 18.18 -1.03 -5.10
N GLY A 19 18.26 -1.46 -3.85
CA GLY A 19 19.17 -0.88 -2.87
C GLY A 19 19.34 -1.81 -1.67
N ASP A 20 20.53 -1.76 -1.08
CA ASP A 20 20.84 -2.52 0.12
C ASP A 20 20.43 -1.74 1.37
N VAL A 21 19.86 -2.46 2.34
CA VAL A 21 19.51 -1.89 3.65
C VAL A 21 20.43 -2.50 4.71
N GLY A 22 21.25 -1.67 5.35
CA GLY A 22 22.07 -2.09 6.48
C GLY A 22 22.98 -1.00 7.03
N PRO A 23 23.68 -1.29 8.15
CA PRO A 23 23.43 -2.38 9.10
C PRO A 23 22.14 -2.14 9.90
N LEU A 24 21.36 -3.20 10.13
CA LEU A 24 20.08 -3.11 10.85
C LEU A 24 20.28 -3.33 12.35
N SER A 25 19.67 -2.48 13.18
CA SER A 25 19.50 -2.71 14.61
C SER A 25 18.06 -3.14 14.85
N VAL A 26 17.86 -4.44 15.06
CA VAL A 26 16.53 -5.03 15.27
C VAL A 26 16.26 -5.11 16.76
N GLN A 27 15.11 -4.59 17.19
CA GLN A 27 14.65 -4.65 18.57
C GLN A 27 13.25 -5.26 18.61
N GLU A 28 12.92 -5.89 19.73
CA GLU A 28 11.59 -6.48 19.95
C GLU A 28 10.51 -5.40 20.04
N THR A 29 10.82 -4.27 20.66
CA THR A 29 9.92 -3.13 20.82
C THR A 29 10.62 -1.82 20.45
N SER A 30 9.84 -0.83 20.03
CA SER A 30 10.36 0.51 19.72
C SER A 30 9.28 1.54 20.00
N PRO A 31 9.45 2.40 21.02
CA PRO A 31 8.49 3.47 21.33
C PRO A 31 8.25 4.42 20.14
N ALA A 32 9.28 4.64 19.31
CA ALA A 32 9.17 5.45 18.09
C ALA A 32 8.28 4.78 17.03
N LEU A 33 8.38 3.45 16.88
CA LEU A 33 7.52 2.69 15.99
C LEU A 33 6.06 2.71 16.47
N ASP A 34 5.84 2.59 17.78
CA ASP A 34 4.49 2.64 18.35
C ASP A 34 3.86 4.03 18.17
N ALA A 35 4.61 5.09 18.44
CA ALA A 35 4.17 6.45 18.15
C ALA A 35 3.86 6.69 16.66
N LEU A 36 4.66 6.10 15.77
CA LEU A 36 4.40 6.15 14.32
C LEU A 36 3.11 5.41 13.95
N LYS A 37 2.88 4.21 14.49
CA LYS A 37 1.64 3.44 14.28
C LYS A 37 0.42 4.25 14.73
N ASP A 38 0.48 4.86 15.90
CA ASP A 38 -0.61 5.70 16.43
C ASP A 38 -0.87 6.94 15.56
N GLY A 39 0.21 7.60 15.11
CA GLY A 39 0.12 8.73 14.19
C GLY A 39 -0.54 8.37 12.86
N ILE A 40 -0.16 7.23 12.28
CA ILE A 40 -0.76 6.71 11.04
C ILE A 40 -2.24 6.37 11.26
N VAL A 41 -2.57 5.66 12.33
CA VAL A 41 -3.96 5.28 12.66
C VAL A 41 -4.83 6.53 12.81
N ARG A 42 -4.34 7.55 13.50
CA ARG A 42 -5.03 8.84 13.65
C ARG A 42 -5.26 9.50 12.30
N SER A 43 -4.20 9.69 11.51
CA SER A 43 -4.29 10.34 10.20
C SER A 43 -5.25 9.64 9.24
N VAL A 44 -5.27 8.30 9.26
CA VAL A 44 -6.20 7.50 8.44
C VAL A 44 -7.65 7.72 8.88
N ARG A 45 -7.93 7.75 10.19
CA ARG A 45 -9.29 7.98 10.73
C ARG A 45 -9.78 9.41 10.51
N GLU A 46 -8.89 10.38 10.46
CA GLU A 46 -9.21 11.78 10.14
C GLU A 46 -9.53 11.98 8.66
N ARG A 47 -8.84 11.26 7.77
CA ARG A 47 -8.95 11.43 6.32
C ARG A 47 -10.06 10.60 5.68
N TYR A 48 -10.37 9.44 6.25
CA TYR A 48 -11.23 8.46 5.60
C TYR A 48 -12.33 7.91 6.50
N THR A 49 -13.38 7.40 5.86
CA THR A 49 -14.48 6.67 6.52
C THR A 49 -14.70 5.33 5.81
N LEU A 50 -15.22 4.34 6.53
CA LEU A 50 -15.38 2.99 6.00
C LEU A 50 -16.36 2.96 4.82
N GLU A 51 -17.35 3.85 4.82
CA GLU A 51 -18.39 3.98 3.81
C GLU A 51 -17.84 4.61 2.53
N ARG A 52 -17.01 5.66 2.66
CA ARG A 52 -16.53 6.47 1.53
C ARG A 52 -15.21 5.99 0.93
N ILE A 53 -14.42 5.17 1.64
CA ILE A 53 -13.12 4.67 1.16
C ILE A 53 -13.21 3.92 -0.18
N LYS A 54 -14.36 3.31 -0.50
CA LYS A 54 -14.58 2.66 -1.80
C LYS A 54 -14.60 3.66 -2.96
N ASP A 55 -14.93 4.92 -2.69
CA ASP A 55 -15.10 5.98 -3.70
C ASP A 55 -13.90 6.94 -3.75
N GLU A 56 -12.90 6.74 -2.90
CA GLU A 56 -11.65 7.49 -2.91
C GLU A 56 -10.91 7.33 -4.26
N PRO A 57 -10.58 8.43 -4.97
CA PRO A 57 -10.04 8.38 -6.32
C PRO A 57 -8.78 7.52 -6.46
N LEU A 58 -7.87 7.57 -5.48
CA LEU A 58 -6.62 6.80 -5.52
C LEU A 58 -6.88 5.29 -5.44
N PHE A 59 -7.76 4.85 -4.53
CA PHE A 59 -8.10 3.44 -4.42
C PHE A 59 -8.89 2.96 -5.64
N ARG A 60 -9.78 3.80 -6.19
CA ARG A 60 -10.48 3.47 -7.43
C ARG A 60 -9.53 3.31 -8.60
N ALA A 61 -8.63 4.26 -8.83
CA ALA A 61 -7.61 4.18 -9.89
C ALA A 61 -6.74 2.92 -9.75
N TYR A 62 -6.38 2.54 -8.52
CA TYR A 62 -5.58 1.34 -8.29
C TYR A 62 -6.36 0.03 -8.54
N ARG A 63 -7.65 -0.03 -8.18
CA ARG A 63 -8.51 -1.17 -8.54
C ARG A 63 -8.75 -1.26 -10.04
N ASP A 64 -8.93 -0.12 -10.71
CA ASP A 64 -9.10 -0.05 -12.17
C ASP A 64 -7.83 -0.54 -12.88
N PHE A 65 -6.66 -0.22 -12.34
CA PHE A 65 -5.39 -0.79 -12.80
C PHE A 65 -5.38 -2.32 -12.68
N PHE A 66 -5.78 -2.88 -11.53
CA PHE A 66 -5.85 -4.33 -11.33
C PHE A 66 -6.77 -5.00 -12.35
N TRP A 67 -7.97 -4.44 -12.57
CA TRP A 67 -8.88 -4.92 -13.62
C TRP A 67 -8.24 -4.92 -15.01
N ARG A 68 -7.51 -3.85 -15.36
CA ARG A 68 -6.84 -3.71 -16.67
C ARG A 68 -5.75 -4.74 -16.90
N VAL A 69 -5.11 -5.23 -15.84
CA VAL A 69 -4.08 -6.29 -15.92
C VAL A 69 -4.66 -7.69 -15.68
N GLY A 70 -5.99 -7.83 -15.66
CA GLY A 70 -6.67 -9.13 -15.52
C GLY A 70 -6.71 -9.68 -14.09
N VAL A 71 -6.43 -8.85 -13.08
CA VAL A 71 -6.51 -9.24 -11.66
C VAL A 71 -7.81 -8.70 -11.07
N ASP A 72 -8.64 -9.56 -10.49
CA ASP A 72 -9.86 -9.12 -9.80
C ASP A 72 -9.51 -8.49 -8.42
N PRO A 73 -9.62 -7.16 -8.25
CA PRO A 73 -9.28 -6.48 -6.99
C PRO A 73 -10.27 -6.76 -5.86
N THR A 74 -11.39 -7.42 -6.14
CA THR A 74 -12.32 -7.88 -5.09
C THR A 74 -11.89 -9.21 -4.48
N LYS A 75 -11.09 -10.00 -5.22
CA LYS A 75 -10.49 -11.28 -4.76
C LYS A 75 -9.09 -11.08 -4.22
N THR A 76 -8.29 -10.26 -4.89
CA THR A 76 -6.93 -9.89 -4.47
C THR A 76 -6.93 -8.40 -4.15
N ARG A 77 -7.53 -8.03 -3.02
CA ARG A 77 -7.62 -6.62 -2.62
C ARG A 77 -6.22 -6.04 -2.46
N PRO A 78 -5.93 -4.88 -3.06
CA PRO A 78 -4.64 -4.22 -2.86
C PRO A 78 -4.34 -4.01 -1.37
N ALA A 79 -3.11 -4.35 -0.96
CA ALA A 79 -2.71 -4.37 0.45
C ALA A 79 -2.96 -3.02 1.14
N SER A 80 -2.70 -1.91 0.46
CA SER A 80 -2.91 -0.56 0.98
C SER A 80 -4.38 -0.27 1.32
N GLU A 81 -5.33 -0.59 0.43
CA GLU A 81 -6.77 -0.40 0.71
C GLU A 81 -7.24 -1.33 1.84
N ALA A 82 -6.74 -2.56 1.87
CA ALA A 82 -7.05 -3.52 2.92
C ALA A 82 -6.60 -3.04 4.31
N LEU A 83 -5.38 -2.49 4.42
CA LEU A 83 -4.84 -1.93 5.65
C LEU A 83 -5.64 -0.71 6.13
N VAL A 84 -5.98 0.22 5.23
CA VAL A 84 -6.78 1.38 5.60
C VAL A 84 -8.16 0.96 6.12
N ARG A 85 -8.84 0.03 5.44
CA ARG A 85 -10.12 -0.51 5.91
C ARG A 85 -10.00 -1.21 7.27
N ARG A 86 -8.88 -1.90 7.52
CA ARG A 86 -8.60 -2.56 8.80
C ARG A 86 -8.51 -1.53 9.94
N ILE A 87 -7.79 -0.43 9.74
CA ILE A 87 -7.69 0.68 10.70
C ILE A 87 -9.06 1.30 10.97
N LEU A 88 -9.83 1.57 9.91
CA LEU A 88 -11.17 2.17 10.01
C LEU A 88 -12.17 1.24 10.71
N ALA A 89 -11.99 -0.08 10.60
CA ALA A 89 -12.76 -1.08 11.33
C ALA A 89 -12.30 -1.28 12.80
N GLY A 90 -11.41 -0.43 13.31
CA GLY A 90 -10.94 -0.49 14.69
C GLY A 90 -9.95 -1.63 14.98
N LYS A 91 -9.45 -2.33 13.96
CA LYS A 91 -8.53 -3.46 14.14
C LYS A 91 -7.09 -2.97 14.23
N MET A 92 -6.28 -3.64 15.05
CA MET A 92 -4.85 -3.36 15.18
C MET A 92 -4.10 -3.60 13.86
N LEU A 93 -3.11 -2.76 13.57
CA LEU A 93 -2.14 -3.02 12.51
C LEU A 93 -1.38 -4.33 12.81
N PRO A 94 -1.11 -5.16 11.78
CA PRO A 94 -0.33 -6.38 11.93
C PRO A 94 1.11 -6.10 12.36
#